data_AF-A0A9X6RKW6-F1
#
_entry.id   AF-A0A9X6RKW6-F1
#
_cell.length_a   1.000
_cell.length_b   1.000
_cell.length_c   1.000
_cell.angle_alpha   90.00
_cell.angle_beta   90.00
_cell.angle_gamma   90.00
#
_symmetry.space_group_name_H-M   'P 1'
#
loop_
_entity.id
_entity.type
_entity.pdbx_description
1 polymer ?
#
loop_
_entity_poly.entity_id
_entity_poly.type
_entity_poly.pdbx_seq_one_letter_code
_entity_poly.pdbx_strand_id
1 'polypeptide(L)'
;MIGHGQYQHIVGMASSESLRRIGMANLSVGCVCVGLQSIVTVMAYVYHGLYAWNWDAPLLSKCMTGVFTGSVCLVLSYIQLDAARVFRKLTQTDLSQRICSIKLFSCFLLLFGLLLFGISLYLITVLFRWLAVTANEYEHFVRGPVMVSVILNVGLALVAVCTVCLALLGLFALPDL
;
A
#
# COMPACT_ATOMS: atom_id res chain seq x y z
N MET A 1 43.84 16.82 2.98
CA MET A 1 43.23 15.48 3.08
C MET A 1 42.10 15.55 4.11
N ILE A 2 40.94 16.06 3.69
CA ILE A 2 39.73 16.10 4.52
C ILE A 2 39.14 14.69 4.46
N GLY A 3 38.94 14.10 5.64
CA GLY A 3 38.92 12.65 5.84
C GLY A 3 37.77 11.92 5.18
N HIS A 4 38.09 10.76 4.61
CA HIS A 4 37.14 9.72 4.23
C HIS A 4 36.09 9.43 5.32
N GLY A 5 36.46 9.55 6.60
CA GLY A 5 35.54 9.38 7.72
C GLY A 5 34.45 10.46 7.84
N GLN A 6 34.72 11.72 7.48
CA GLN A 6 33.69 12.78 7.53
C GLN A 6 32.67 12.66 6.39
N TYR A 7 33.13 12.30 5.18
CA TYR A 7 32.22 12.05 4.05
C TYR A 7 31.34 10.82 4.28
N GLN A 8 31.89 9.71 4.79
CA GLN A 8 31.10 8.53 5.16
C GLN A 8 30.08 8.83 6.26
N HIS A 9 30.42 9.68 7.22
CA HIS A 9 29.51 10.07 8.30
C HIS A 9 28.37 10.98 7.82
N ILE A 10 28.62 11.91 6.89
CA ILE A 10 27.58 12.77 6.30
C ILE A 10 26.64 11.96 5.40
N VAL A 11 27.18 11.05 4.57
CA VAL A 11 26.39 10.15 3.72
C VAL A 11 25.55 9.18 4.55
N GLY A 12 26.11 8.65 5.64
CA GLY A 12 25.39 7.80 6.59
C GLY A 12 24.26 8.53 7.31
N MET A 13 24.45 9.80 7.69
CA MET A 13 23.39 10.61 8.29
C MET A 13 22.26 10.96 7.30
N ALA A 14 22.61 11.31 6.06
CA ALA A 14 21.61 11.55 5.00
C ALA A 14 20.82 10.28 4.63
N SER A 15 21.47 9.11 4.61
CA SER A 15 20.84 7.82 4.35
C SER A 15 19.89 7.40 5.49
N SER A 16 20.31 7.58 6.75
CA SER A 16 19.48 7.30 7.94
C SER A 16 18.23 8.18 7.98
N GLU A 17 18.34 9.47 7.68
CA GLU A 17 17.18 10.36 7.68
C GLU A 17 16.21 10.05 6.53
N SER A 18 16.73 9.68 5.36
CA SER A 18 15.93 9.23 4.21
C SER A 18 15.17 7.96 4.53
N LEU A 19 15.83 6.96 5.12
CA LEU A 19 15.19 5.73 5.62
C LEU A 19 14.08 6.03 6.63
N ARG A 20 14.30 6.99 7.54
CA ARG A 20 13.27 7.39 8.52
C ARG A 20 12.05 7.99 7.85
N ARG A 21 12.24 8.89 6.87
CA ARG A 21 11.14 9.55 6.14
C ARG A 21 10.34 8.54 5.31
N ILE A 22 11.01 7.65 4.59
CA ILE A 22 10.36 6.59 3.81
C ILE A 22 9.61 5.63 4.76
N GLY A 23 10.22 5.27 5.88
CA GLY A 23 9.59 4.44 6.91
C GLY A 23 8.31 5.06 7.48
N MET A 24 8.32 6.35 7.80
CA MET A 24 7.12 7.07 8.26
C MET A 24 6.03 7.14 7.17
N ALA A 25 6.41 7.33 5.91
CA ALA A 25 5.46 7.33 4.80
C ALA A 25 4.84 5.94 4.57
N ASN A 26 5.63 4.87 4.67
CA ASN A 26 5.12 3.49 4.63
C ASN A 26 4.17 3.20 5.80
N LEU A 27 4.42 3.75 6.98
CA LEU A 27 3.53 3.61 8.13
C LEU A 27 2.16 4.24 7.84
N SER A 28 2.15 5.49 7.38
CA SER A 28 0.90 6.22 7.11
C SER A 28 0.10 5.57 5.98
N VAL A 29 0.76 5.21 4.88
CA VAL A 29 0.14 4.49 3.75
C VAL A 29 -0.40 3.14 4.21
N GLY A 30 0.35 2.39 5.01
CA GLY A 30 -0.08 1.11 5.58
C GLY A 30 -1.36 1.23 6.40
N CYS A 31 -1.42 2.19 7.32
CA CYS A 31 -2.60 2.46 8.14
C CYS A 31 -3.82 2.85 7.30
N VAL A 32 -3.65 3.74 6.31
CA VAL A 32 -4.73 4.16 5.42
C VAL A 32 -5.23 2.99 4.58
N CYS A 33 -4.33 2.14 4.08
CA CYS A 33 -4.69 0.97 3.28
C CYS A 33 -5.53 -0.02 4.09
N VAL A 34 -5.13 -0.35 5.33
CA VAL A 34 -5.90 -1.22 6.22
C VAL A 34 -7.25 -0.59 6.57
N GLY A 35 -7.27 0.71 6.88
CA GLY A 35 -8.50 1.44 7.22
C GLY A 35 -9.51 1.44 6.07
N LEU A 36 -9.09 1.84 4.87
CA LEU A 36 -9.94 1.85 3.67
C LEU A 36 -10.43 0.45 3.31
N GLN A 37 -9.55 -0.56 3.33
CA GLN A 37 -9.94 -1.93 3.02
C GLN A 37 -10.96 -2.47 4.05
N SER A 38 -10.82 -2.09 5.32
CA SER A 38 -11.79 -2.47 6.36
C SER A 38 -13.16 -1.85 6.10
N ILE A 39 -13.21 -0.57 5.72
CA ILE A 39 -14.46 0.12 5.36
C ILE A 39 -15.08 -0.54 4.11
N VAL A 40 -14.30 -0.82 3.07
CA VAL A 40 -14.77 -1.53 1.86
C VAL A 40 -15.35 -2.89 2.22
N THR A 41 -14.70 -3.63 3.12
CA THR A 41 -15.16 -4.94 3.55
C THR A 41 -16.49 -4.85 4.31
N VAL A 42 -16.61 -3.90 5.26
CA VAL A 42 -17.86 -3.66 5.99
C VAL A 42 -18.99 -3.26 5.04
N MET A 43 -18.72 -2.35 4.10
CA MET A 43 -19.71 -1.94 3.10
C MET A 43 -20.14 -3.12 2.24
N ALA A 44 -19.20 -3.97 1.80
CA ALA A 44 -19.53 -5.18 1.07
C ALA A 44 -20.42 -6.13 1.87
N TYR A 45 -20.21 -6.28 3.18
CA TYR A 45 -21.07 -7.08 4.06
C TYR A 45 -22.47 -6.47 4.24
N VAL A 46 -22.56 -5.17 4.49
CA VAL A 46 -23.84 -4.46 4.65
C VAL A 46 -24.68 -4.56 3.37
N TYR A 47 -24.03 -4.39 2.21
CA TYR A 47 -24.72 -4.42 0.94
C TYR A 47 -24.94 -5.83 0.36
N HIS A 48 -24.31 -6.86 0.91
CA HIS A 48 -24.61 -8.26 0.56
C HIS A 48 -26.09 -8.63 0.80
N GLY A 49 -26.73 -8.02 1.82
CA GLY A 49 -28.16 -8.18 2.06
C GLY A 49 -29.06 -7.47 1.03
N LEU A 50 -28.53 -6.45 0.35
CA LEU A 50 -29.25 -5.67 -0.67
C LEU A 50 -29.01 -6.22 -2.10
N TYR A 51 -27.87 -6.89 -2.33
CA TYR A 51 -27.46 -7.44 -3.63
C TYR A 51 -27.66 -8.95 -3.75
N ALA A 52 -28.65 -9.54 -3.05
CA ALA A 52 -28.95 -10.99 -3.09
C ALA A 52 -29.23 -11.55 -4.50
N TRP A 53 -29.26 -10.70 -5.53
CA TRP A 53 -29.37 -11.08 -6.94
C TRP A 53 -27.98 -11.30 -7.58
N ASN A 54 -27.45 -12.53 -7.44
CA ASN A 54 -26.50 -13.21 -8.35
C ASN A 54 -25.22 -12.51 -8.87
N TRP A 55 -24.67 -11.47 -8.22
CA TRP A 55 -23.41 -10.88 -8.71
C TRP A 55 -22.21 -11.16 -7.80
N ASP A 56 -21.11 -11.67 -8.39
CA ASP A 56 -19.82 -11.99 -7.74
C ASP A 56 -18.98 -10.76 -7.32
N ALA A 57 -19.47 -9.54 -7.49
CA ALA A 57 -18.78 -8.32 -7.03
C ALA A 57 -18.40 -8.31 -5.53
N PRO A 58 -19.19 -8.89 -4.59
CA PRO A 58 -18.80 -8.96 -3.19
C PRO A 58 -17.65 -9.95 -2.93
N LEU A 59 -17.37 -10.90 -3.82
CA LEU A 59 -16.26 -11.86 -3.66
C LEU A 59 -14.90 -11.17 -3.85
N LEU A 60 -14.76 -10.26 -4.81
CA LEU A 60 -13.52 -9.51 -4.98
C LEU A 60 -13.35 -8.42 -3.92
N SER A 61 -14.40 -7.76 -3.41
CA SER A 61 -14.23 -6.87 -2.24
C SER A 61 -13.79 -7.62 -0.97
N LYS A 62 -14.06 -8.93 -0.89
CA LYS A 62 -13.57 -9.82 0.18
C LYS A 62 -12.10 -10.24 0.00
N CYS A 63 -11.42 -9.90 -1.10
CA CYS A 63 -10.08 -10.41 -1.40
C CYS A 63 -8.97 -9.96 -0.42
N MET A 64 -9.30 -9.16 0.60
CA MET A 64 -8.41 -8.65 1.66
C MET A 64 -7.08 -8.07 1.16
N THR A 65 -6.93 -7.79 -0.13
CA THR A 65 -5.64 -7.46 -0.74
C THR A 65 -5.11 -6.15 -0.17
N GLY A 66 -5.98 -5.17 0.12
CA GLY A 66 -5.58 -3.96 0.84
C GLY A 66 -5.09 -4.21 2.27
N VAL A 67 -5.58 -5.24 2.97
CA VAL A 67 -5.05 -5.61 4.29
C VAL A 67 -3.66 -6.21 4.16
N PHE A 68 -3.44 -7.08 3.17
CA PHE A 68 -2.12 -7.64 2.90
C PHE A 68 -1.12 -6.56 2.49
N THR A 69 -1.47 -5.70 1.52
CA THR A 69 -0.63 -4.57 1.10
C THR A 69 -0.32 -3.65 2.28
N GLY A 70 -1.32 -3.31 3.09
CA GLY A 70 -1.14 -2.51 4.29
C GLY A 70 -0.23 -3.16 5.33
N SER A 71 -0.36 -4.47 5.55
CA SER A 71 0.49 -5.24 6.49
C SER A 71 1.95 -5.25 6.04
N VAL A 72 2.21 -5.44 4.74
CA VAL A 72 3.56 -5.37 4.17
C VAL A 72 4.14 -3.97 4.34
N CYS A 73 3.35 -2.91 4.11
CA CYS A 73 3.75 -1.52 4.39
C CYS A 73 4.17 -1.31 5.86
N LEU A 74 3.40 -1.84 6.81
CA LEU A 74 3.69 -1.71 8.24
C LEU A 74 4.97 -2.47 8.64
N VAL A 75 5.17 -3.69 8.13
CA VAL A 75 6.39 -4.46 8.37
C VAL A 75 7.60 -3.75 7.77
N LEU A 76 7.50 -3.29 6.53
CA LEU A 76 8.58 -2.54 5.86
C LEU A 76 8.91 -1.24 6.61
N SER A 77 7.89 -0.53 7.09
CA SER A 77 8.05 0.67 7.92
C SER A 77 8.85 0.38 9.19
N TYR A 78 8.48 -0.69 9.91
CA TYR A 78 9.21 -1.11 11.11
C TYR A 78 10.68 -1.40 10.81
N ILE A 79 10.96 -2.16 9.75
CA ILE A 79 12.33 -2.48 9.33
C ILE A 79 13.12 -1.21 8.96
N GLN A 80 12.52 -0.28 8.23
CA GLN A 80 13.16 0.98 7.82
C GLN A 80 13.43 1.91 9.00
N LEU A 81 12.49 2.02 9.95
CA LEU A 81 12.65 2.81 11.16
C LEU A 81 13.69 2.22 12.12
N ASP A 82 13.73 0.89 12.25
CA ASP A 82 14.76 0.19 13.00
C ASP A 82 16.14 0.37 12.34
N ALA A 83 16.25 0.15 11.02
CA ALA A 83 17.47 0.37 10.27
C ALA A 83 17.99 1.82 10.42
N ALA A 84 17.12 2.82 10.39
CA ALA A 84 17.49 4.22 10.60
C ALA A 84 18.08 4.48 12.00
N ARG A 85 17.57 3.81 13.05
CA ARG A 85 18.07 3.93 14.43
C ARG A 85 19.43 3.26 14.63
N VAL A 86 19.63 2.09 14.04
CA VAL A 86 20.82 1.27 14.29
C VAL A 86 21.96 1.55 13.29
N PHE A 87 21.72 2.35 12.24
CA PHE A 87 22.71 2.70 11.21
C PHE A 87 24.06 3.22 11.75
N ARG A 88 24.09 3.81 12.96
CA ARG A 88 25.33 4.32 13.59
C ARG A 88 26.12 3.27 14.40
N LYS A 89 25.59 2.06 14.62
CA LYS A 89 26.14 1.06 15.56
C LYS A 89 26.45 -0.31 14.94
N LEU A 90 26.13 -0.53 13.67
CA LEU A 90 26.21 -1.86 13.04
C LEU A 90 27.51 -2.06 12.25
N THR A 91 27.95 -3.31 12.27
CA THR A 91 28.99 -3.88 11.40
C THR A 91 28.53 -3.92 9.94
N GLN A 92 29.46 -3.82 8.98
CA GLN A 92 29.18 -3.73 7.54
C GLN A 92 28.36 -4.94 7.01
N THR A 93 28.57 -6.13 7.55
CA THR A 93 27.83 -7.36 7.23
C THR A 93 26.36 -7.31 7.63
N ASP A 94 26.04 -6.79 8.81
CA ASP A 94 24.64 -6.67 9.27
C ASP A 94 23.87 -5.61 8.49
N LEU A 95 24.58 -4.57 8.03
CA LEU A 95 24.02 -3.54 7.17
C LEU A 95 23.57 -4.12 5.82
N SER A 96 24.38 -4.99 5.21
CA SER A 96 24.09 -5.67 3.95
C SER A 96 22.82 -6.53 4.04
N GLN A 97 22.67 -7.33 5.10
CA GLN A 97 21.47 -8.17 5.29
C GLN A 97 20.19 -7.35 5.46
N ARG A 98 20.27 -6.21 6.16
CA ARG A 98 19.12 -5.31 6.33
C ARG A 98 18.74 -4.62 5.03
N ILE A 99 19.71 -4.20 4.21
CA ILE A 99 19.46 -3.63 2.88
C ILE A 99 18.81 -4.67 1.96
N CYS A 100 19.32 -5.90 1.96
CA CYS A 100 18.73 -7.01 1.21
C CYS A 100 17.27 -7.24 1.62
N SER A 101 16.99 -7.25 2.93
CA SER A 101 15.64 -7.39 3.47
C SER A 101 14.73 -6.23 3.01
N ILE A 102 15.20 -4.98 3.09
CA ILE A 102 14.42 -3.81 2.62
C ILE A 102 14.08 -3.95 1.13
N LYS A 103 15.05 -4.33 0.28
CA LYS A 103 14.81 -4.52 -1.16
C LYS A 103 13.81 -5.65 -1.44
N LEU A 104 13.92 -6.77 -0.75
CA LEU A 104 12.95 -7.89 -0.86
C LEU A 104 11.54 -7.45 -0.47
N PHE A 105 11.37 -6.80 0.68
CA PHE A 105 10.07 -6.31 1.12
C PHE A 105 9.53 -5.19 0.22
N SER A 106 10.39 -4.34 -0.34
CA SER A 106 9.99 -3.36 -1.36
C SER A 106 9.53 -4.03 -2.66
N CYS A 107 10.13 -5.14 -3.08
CA CYS A 107 9.66 -5.91 -4.23
C CYS A 107 8.28 -6.53 -3.99
N PHE A 108 8.07 -7.14 -2.81
CA PHE A 108 6.74 -7.60 -2.41
C PHE A 108 5.74 -6.46 -2.39
N LEU A 109 6.11 -5.31 -1.82
CA LEU A 109 5.24 -4.15 -1.76
C LEU A 109 4.85 -3.63 -3.14
N LEU A 110 5.78 -3.66 -4.10
CA LEU A 110 5.51 -3.30 -5.49
C LEU A 110 4.50 -4.25 -6.13
N LEU A 111 4.67 -5.57 -5.94
CA LEU A 111 3.76 -6.58 -6.47
C LEU A 111 2.35 -6.45 -5.88
N PHE A 112 2.24 -6.32 -4.56
CA PHE A 112 0.95 -6.14 -3.88
C PHE A 112 0.32 -4.77 -4.16
N GLY A 113 1.11 -3.72 -4.35
CA GLY A 113 0.65 -2.41 -4.77
C GLY A 113 0.03 -2.46 -6.18
N LEU A 114 0.71 -3.07 -7.15
CA LEU A 114 0.18 -3.25 -8.51
C LEU A 114 -1.09 -4.12 -8.53
N LEU A 115 -1.11 -5.20 -7.74
CA LEU A 115 -2.28 -6.06 -7.60
C LEU A 115 -3.47 -5.29 -7.02
N LEU A 116 -3.26 -4.53 -5.95
CA LEU A 116 -4.29 -3.68 -5.33
C LEU A 116 -4.83 -2.65 -6.33
N PHE A 117 -3.96 -2.03 -7.12
CA PHE A 117 -4.35 -1.10 -8.16
C PHE A 117 -5.22 -1.76 -9.24
N GLY A 118 -4.78 -2.92 -9.76
CA GLY A 118 -5.52 -3.67 -10.77
C GLY A 118 -6.90 -4.13 -10.30
N ILE A 119 -6.99 -4.68 -9.08
CA ILE A 119 -8.26 -5.11 -8.48
C ILE A 119 -9.19 -3.90 -8.26
N SER A 120 -8.66 -2.79 -7.75
CA SER A 120 -9.46 -1.58 -7.49
C SER A 120 -10.04 -1.00 -8.79
N LEU A 121 -9.26 -0.92 -9.87
CA LEU A 121 -9.73 -0.46 -11.18
C LEU A 121 -10.76 -1.41 -11.81
N TYR A 122 -10.54 -2.72 -11.67
CA TYR A 122 -11.50 -3.72 -12.12
C TYR A 122 -12.84 -3.55 -11.39
N LEU A 123 -12.83 -3.42 -10.07
CA LEU A 123 -14.03 -3.21 -9.26
C LEU A 123 -14.76 -1.92 -9.63
N ILE A 124 -14.04 -0.81 -9.84
CA ILE A 124 -14.63 0.45 -10.33
C ILE A 124 -15.36 0.21 -11.66
N THR A 125 -14.72 -0.47 -12.60
CA THR A 125 -15.28 -0.73 -13.93
C THR A 125 -16.54 -1.60 -13.86
N VAL A 126 -16.51 -2.66 -13.04
CA VAL A 126 -17.65 -3.54 -12.83
C VAL A 126 -18.81 -2.80 -12.17
N LEU A 127 -18.54 -1.98 -11.15
CA LEU A 127 -19.56 -1.17 -10.46
C LEU A 127 -20.23 -0.15 -11.39
N PHE A 128 -19.47 0.51 -12.27
CA PHE A 128 -20.05 1.43 -13.26
C PHE A 128 -20.91 0.70 -14.30
N ARG A 129 -20.45 -0.45 -14.81
CA ARG A 129 -21.27 -1.29 -15.70
C ARG A 129 -22.55 -1.74 -15.02
N TRP A 130 -22.45 -2.10 -13.75
CA TRP A 130 -23.59 -2.51 -12.96
C TRP A 130 -24.60 -1.39 -12.78
N LEU A 131 -24.14 -0.19 -12.44
CA LEU A 131 -24.97 1.00 -12.32
C LEU A 131 -25.70 1.29 -13.64
N ALA A 132 -25.02 1.16 -14.78
CA ALA A 132 -25.63 1.38 -16.09
C ALA A 132 -26.75 0.37 -16.41
N VAL A 133 -26.62 -0.88 -15.96
CA VAL A 133 -27.64 -1.92 -16.18
C VAL A 133 -28.83 -1.77 -15.22
N THR A 134 -28.57 -1.39 -13.97
CA THR A 134 -29.61 -1.29 -12.91
C THR A 134 -30.28 0.08 -12.80
N ALA A 135 -29.75 1.09 -13.50
CA ALA A 135 -30.28 2.45 -13.51
C ALA A 135 -31.75 2.54 -13.96
N ASN A 136 -32.26 1.59 -14.74
CA ASN A 136 -33.63 1.66 -15.24
C ASN A 136 -34.69 1.12 -14.27
N GLU A 137 -34.34 0.26 -13.31
CA GLU A 137 -35.33 -0.44 -12.47
C GLU A 137 -35.23 -0.10 -10.97
N TYR A 138 -34.05 0.28 -10.46
CA TYR A 138 -33.83 0.48 -9.02
C TYR A 138 -32.91 1.66 -8.68
N GLU A 139 -32.83 2.67 -9.56
CA GLU A 139 -31.83 3.76 -9.51
C GLU A 139 -31.70 4.40 -8.12
N HIS A 140 -32.82 4.71 -7.46
CA HIS A 140 -32.84 5.44 -6.20
C HIS A 140 -32.31 4.65 -5.00
N PHE A 141 -32.44 3.32 -5.00
CA PHE A 141 -31.96 2.47 -3.90
C PHE A 141 -30.50 2.03 -4.09
N VAL A 142 -30.07 1.98 -5.34
CA VAL A 142 -28.81 1.37 -5.75
C VAL A 142 -27.68 2.39 -5.88
N ARG A 143 -27.98 3.61 -6.34
CA ARG A 143 -26.96 4.60 -6.71
C ARG A 143 -26.08 5.04 -5.54
N GLY A 144 -26.64 5.25 -4.34
CA GLY A 144 -25.87 5.66 -3.16
C GLY A 144 -24.77 4.65 -2.76
N PRO A 145 -25.14 3.40 -2.44
CA PRO A 145 -24.21 2.32 -2.11
C PRO A 145 -23.11 2.07 -3.15
N VAL A 146 -23.47 2.10 -4.44
CA VAL A 146 -22.52 1.92 -5.54
C VAL A 146 -21.53 3.05 -5.59
N MET A 147 -22.00 4.30 -5.51
CA MET A 147 -21.12 5.47 -5.56
C MET A 147 -20.15 5.49 -4.38
N VAL A 148 -20.59 5.13 -3.17
CA VAL A 148 -19.70 4.96 -2.00
C VAL A 148 -18.64 3.91 -2.28
N SER A 149 -19.04 2.75 -2.82
CA SER A 149 -18.11 1.66 -3.15
C SER A 149 -17.10 2.07 -4.22
N VAL A 150 -17.53 2.81 -5.24
CA VAL A 150 -16.64 3.37 -6.27
C VAL A 150 -15.63 4.34 -5.65
N ILE A 151 -16.08 5.29 -4.82
CA ILE A 151 -15.20 6.26 -4.15
C ILE A 151 -14.15 5.55 -3.29
N LEU A 152 -14.54 4.54 -2.53
CA LEU A 152 -13.61 3.77 -1.71
C LEU A 152 -12.56 3.03 -2.56
N ASN A 153 -12.96 2.43 -3.69
CA ASN A 153 -12.02 1.78 -4.59
C ASN A 153 -11.10 2.78 -5.32
N VAL A 154 -11.59 3.99 -5.64
CA VAL A 154 -10.73 5.08 -6.14
C VAL A 154 -9.69 5.45 -5.08
N GLY A 155 -10.09 5.54 -3.82
CA GLY A 155 -9.17 5.74 -2.69
C GLY A 155 -8.11 4.65 -2.60
N LEU A 156 -8.50 3.38 -2.70
CA LEU A 156 -7.55 2.26 -2.71
C LEU A 156 -6.61 2.28 -3.91
N ALA A 157 -7.09 2.66 -5.10
CA ALA A 157 -6.25 2.83 -6.27
C ALA A 157 -5.21 3.95 -6.09
N LEU A 158 -5.60 5.09 -5.51
CA LEU A 158 -4.67 6.19 -5.21
C LEU A 158 -3.61 5.76 -4.18
N VAL A 159 -4.02 5.06 -3.12
CA VAL A 159 -3.11 4.51 -2.11
C VAL A 159 -2.16 3.48 -2.73
N ALA A 160 -2.64 2.67 -3.68
CA ALA A 160 -1.82 1.73 -4.42
C ALA A 160 -0.74 2.43 -5.26
N VAL A 161 -1.05 3.55 -5.90
CA VAL A 161 -0.05 4.39 -6.61
C VAL A 161 1.01 4.89 -5.62
N CYS A 162 0.61 5.45 -4.47
CA CYS A 162 1.55 5.87 -3.44
C CYS A 162 2.43 4.71 -2.96
N THR A 163 1.84 3.53 -2.81
CA THR A 163 2.54 2.31 -2.40
C THR A 163 3.60 1.90 -3.41
N VAL A 164 3.28 1.94 -4.72
CA VAL A 164 4.24 1.66 -5.79
C VAL A 164 5.38 2.69 -5.79
N CYS A 165 5.08 3.98 -5.63
CA CYS A 165 6.10 5.02 -5.53
C CYS A 165 7.05 4.78 -4.34
N LEU A 166 6.50 4.44 -3.16
CA LEU A 166 7.31 4.15 -1.97
C LEU A 166 8.12 2.85 -2.11
N ALA A 167 7.58 1.85 -2.79
CA ALA A 167 8.29 0.62 -3.10
C ALA A 167 9.50 0.87 -4.03
N LEU A 168 9.32 1.70 -5.06
CA LEU A 168 10.41 2.13 -5.95
C LEU A 168 11.46 2.93 -5.16
N LEU A 169 11.06 3.85 -4.29
CA LEU A 169 12.00 4.57 -3.43
C LEU A 169 12.77 3.61 -2.52
N GLY A 170 12.12 2.59 -1.95
CA GLY A 170 12.81 1.58 -1.12
C GLY A 170 13.81 0.71 -1.91
N LEU A 171 13.55 0.48 -3.21
CA LEU A 171 14.46 -0.25 -4.10
C LEU A 171 15.69 0.59 -4.51
N PHE A 172 15.49 1.87 -4.80
CA PHE A 172 16.52 2.74 -5.40
C PHE A 172 17.20 3.72 -4.44
N ALA A 173 16.66 3.98 -3.25
CA ALA A 173 17.24 4.94 -2.30
C ALA A 173 18.44 4.38 -1.51
N LEU A 174 18.69 3.06 -1.56
CA LEU A 174 19.79 2.42 -0.84
C LEU A 174 20.90 2.06 -1.83
N PRO A 175 22.14 2.57 -1.63
CA PRO A 175 23.26 2.25 -2.51
C PRO A 175 23.56 0.75 -2.48
N ASP A 176 23.95 0.19 -3.62
CA ASP A 176 24.51 -1.16 -3.70
C ASP A 176 25.85 -1.15 -2.94
N LEU A 177 25.91 -1.95 -1.87
CA LEU A 177 27.04 -2.07 -0.94
C LEU A 177 27.83 -3.35 -1.23
#